data_AF-A0A8I1V304-F1
#
_entry.id   AF-A0A8I1V304-F1
#
_cell.length_a   1.000
_cell.length_b   1.000
_cell.length_c   1.000
_cell.angle_alpha   90.00
_cell.angle_beta   90.00
_cell.angle_gamma   90.00
#
_symmetry.space_group_name_H-M   'P 1'
#
loop_
_entity.id
_entity.type
_entity.pdbx_description
1 polymer ?
#
loop_
_entity_poly.entity_id
_entity_poly.type
_entity_poly.pdbx_seq_one_letter_code
_entity_poly.pdbx_strand_id
1 'polypeptide(L)'
;MTDMTVFSRPGPDLTGMLCRLRARPASSWGYGGREAAARSALQELADLAADARGEKRRTVPDVGVLALPDQLAVLAFDAAEAGVPGGVVAGILGDLAARLAVRPAGRLRLSPADSA
;
A
#
# COMPACT_ATOMS: atom_id res chain seq x y z
N MET A 1 -6.87 21.06 26.78
CA MET A 1 -5.82 20.61 25.85
C MET A 1 -6.35 19.33 25.22
N THR A 2 -7.00 19.47 24.06
CA THR A 2 -7.86 18.44 23.49
C THR A 2 -7.02 17.31 22.89
N ASP A 3 -7.26 16.11 23.38
CA ASP A 3 -6.72 14.85 22.91
C ASP A 3 -7.07 14.67 21.42
N MET A 4 -6.06 14.82 20.57
CA MET A 4 -6.12 14.55 19.13
C MET A 4 -5.82 13.07 18.93
N THR A 5 -6.78 12.20 19.28
CA THR A 5 -6.73 10.79 18.88
C THR A 5 -6.81 10.72 17.35
N VAL A 6 -5.65 10.75 16.71
CA VAL A 6 -5.50 10.30 15.34
C VAL A 6 -5.83 8.82 15.37
N PHE A 7 -7.02 8.46 14.89
CA PHE A 7 -7.37 7.09 14.59
C PHE A 7 -6.48 6.63 13.42
N SER A 8 -5.23 6.30 13.73
CA SER A 8 -4.37 5.51 12.87
C SER A 8 -4.99 4.13 12.79
N ARG A 9 -5.96 3.95 11.89
CA ARG A 9 -6.31 2.60 11.44
C ARG A 9 -5.00 1.96 11.04
N PRO A 10 -4.61 0.80 11.60
CA PRO A 10 -3.48 0.08 11.08
C PRO A 10 -3.79 -0.13 9.60
N GLY A 11 -2.97 0.43 8.72
CA GLY A 11 -3.03 0.10 7.30
C GLY A 11 -2.96 -1.41 7.14
N PRO A 12 -3.34 -1.96 5.97
CA PRO A 12 -3.11 -3.38 5.71
C PRO A 12 -1.65 -3.71 6.06
N ASP A 13 -1.41 -4.80 6.80
CA ASP A 13 -0.06 -5.31 7.02
C ASP A 13 0.62 -5.40 5.65
N LEU A 14 1.59 -4.52 5.41
CA LEU A 14 2.23 -4.34 4.11
C LEU A 14 2.83 -5.67 3.64
N THR A 15 3.39 -6.44 4.57
CA THR A 15 3.91 -7.78 4.31
C THR A 15 2.83 -8.71 3.75
N GLY A 16 1.69 -8.83 4.45
CA GLY A 16 0.56 -9.65 4.00
C GLY A 16 -0.08 -9.16 2.70
N MET A 17 -0.11 -7.85 2.45
CA MET A 17 -0.52 -7.28 1.17
C MET A 17 0.43 -7.71 0.04
N LEU A 18 1.74 -7.51 0.23
CA LEU A 18 2.78 -7.83 -0.76
C LEU A 18 2.80 -9.32 -1.09
N CYS A 19 2.72 -10.21 -0.10
CA CYS A 19 2.67 -11.65 -0.32
C CYS A 19 1.49 -12.05 -1.23
N ARG A 20 0.31 -11.46 -1.01
CA ARG A 20 -0.88 -11.73 -1.84
C ARG A 20 -0.73 -11.16 -3.26
N LEU A 21 -0.10 -10.01 -3.41
CA LEU A 21 0.13 -9.42 -4.72
C LEU A 21 1.17 -10.20 -5.53
N ARG A 22 2.24 -10.69 -4.89
CA ARG A 22 3.25 -11.54 -5.53
C ARG A 22 2.69 -12.89 -5.99
N ALA A 23 1.70 -13.43 -5.28
CA ALA A 23 1.04 -14.68 -5.66
C ALA A 23 0.04 -14.53 -6.83
N ARG A 24 -0.25 -13.31 -7.31
CA ARG A 24 -1.21 -13.12 -8.41
C ARG A 24 -0.60 -13.47 -9.77
N PRO A 25 -1.37 -14.11 -10.67
CA PRO A 25 -0.93 -14.30 -12.05
C PRO A 25 -0.92 -12.97 -12.81
N ALA A 26 -0.02 -12.85 -13.79
CA ALA A 26 0.13 -11.65 -14.63
C ALA A 26 -1.20 -11.19 -15.25
N SER A 27 -2.02 -12.13 -15.73
CA SER A 27 -3.33 -11.86 -16.34
C SER A 27 -4.32 -11.12 -15.41
N SER A 28 -4.17 -11.27 -14.10
CA SER A 28 -5.03 -10.62 -13.11
C SER A 28 -4.80 -9.10 -13.00
N TRP A 29 -3.70 -8.57 -13.56
CA TRP A 29 -3.36 -7.15 -13.53
C TRP A 29 -4.10 -6.32 -14.59
N GLY A 30 -4.39 -6.94 -15.74
CA GLY A 30 -5.16 -6.31 -16.83
C GLY A 30 -6.66 -6.14 -16.54
N TYR A 31 -7.17 -6.73 -15.45
CA TYR A 31 -8.58 -6.64 -15.09
C TYR A 31 -8.88 -5.47 -14.15
N GLY A 32 -9.91 -4.70 -14.45
CA GLY A 32 -10.48 -3.71 -13.53
C GLY A 32 -9.54 -2.55 -13.15
N GLY A 33 -8.62 -2.18 -14.03
CA GLY A 33 -7.71 -1.02 -13.82
C GLY A 33 -6.67 -1.23 -12.72
N ARG A 34 -6.41 -2.47 -12.30
CA ARG A 34 -5.52 -2.78 -11.18
C ARG A 34 -4.08 -2.37 -11.43
N GLU A 35 -3.57 -2.60 -12.63
CA GLU A 35 -2.24 -2.12 -13.02
C GLU A 35 -2.14 -0.59 -12.91
N ALA A 36 -3.09 0.13 -13.50
CA ALA A 36 -3.12 1.59 -13.45
C ALA A 36 -3.20 2.12 -12.01
N ALA A 37 -4.02 1.48 -11.16
CA ALA A 37 -4.12 1.83 -9.75
C ALA A 37 -2.79 1.62 -9.01
N ALA A 38 -2.10 0.51 -9.26
CA ALA A 38 -0.78 0.25 -8.69
C ALA A 38 0.25 1.27 -9.16
N ARG A 39 0.36 1.52 -10.48
CA ARG A 39 1.29 2.51 -11.03
C ARG A 39 1.05 3.92 -10.49
N SER A 40 -0.22 4.31 -10.33
CA SER A 40 -0.58 5.58 -9.69
C SER A 40 -0.07 5.68 -8.26
N ALA A 41 -0.23 4.62 -7.46
CA ALA A 41 0.24 4.59 -6.07
C ALA A 41 1.79 4.59 -5.99
N LEU A 42 2.47 3.90 -6.92
CA LEU A 42 3.93 3.96 -7.02
C LEU A 42 4.39 5.38 -7.30
N GLN A 43 3.79 6.07 -8.28
CA GLN A 43 4.15 7.44 -8.60
C GLN A 43 3.91 8.39 -7.42
N GLU A 44 2.79 8.24 -6.72
CA GLU A 44 2.47 9.06 -5.55
C GLU A 44 3.50 8.89 -4.41
N LEU A 45 3.93 7.65 -4.11
CA LEU A 45 4.98 7.40 -3.13
C LEU A 45 6.32 8.01 -3.55
N ALA A 46 6.68 7.89 -4.82
CA ALA A 46 7.91 8.47 -5.36
C ALA A 46 7.89 10.00 -5.31
N ASP A 47 6.76 10.62 -5.64
CA ASP A 47 6.58 12.07 -5.59
C ASP A 47 6.68 12.58 -4.14
N LEU A 48 6.06 11.90 -3.18
CA LEU A 48 6.16 12.24 -1.76
C LEU A 48 7.59 12.12 -1.23
N ALA A 49 8.32 11.06 -1.62
CA ALA A 49 9.71 10.89 -1.24
C ALA A 49 10.60 12.01 -1.83
N ALA A 50 10.36 12.39 -3.09
CA ALA A 50 11.09 13.48 -3.74
C ALA A 50 10.80 14.83 -3.06
N ASP A 51 9.53 15.12 -2.77
CA ASP A 51 9.12 16.36 -2.11
C ASP A 51 9.73 16.48 -0.71
N ALA A 52 9.72 15.39 0.07
CA ALA A 52 10.29 15.38 1.41
C ALA A 52 11.82 15.57 1.42
N ARG A 53 12.51 15.15 0.34
CA ARG A 53 13.95 15.35 0.14
C ARG A 53 14.31 16.68 -0.55
N GLY A 54 13.32 17.43 -1.03
CA GLY A 54 13.55 18.61 -1.87
C GLY A 54 14.14 18.29 -3.25
N GLU A 55 13.94 17.06 -3.73
CA GLU A 55 14.38 16.61 -5.05
C GLU A 55 13.32 16.90 -6.13
N LYS A 56 13.74 16.93 -7.40
CA LYS A 56 12.81 16.97 -8.52
C LYS A 56 12.07 15.63 -8.64
N ARG A 57 10.73 15.68 -8.70
CA ARG A 57 9.89 14.51 -9.01
C ARG A 57 10.31 13.83 -10.30
N ARG A 58 10.37 12.50 -10.28
CA ARG A 58 10.78 11.65 -11.40
C ARG A 58 9.72 10.60 -11.66
N THR A 59 9.54 10.25 -12.93
CA THR A 59 8.62 9.17 -13.32
C THR A 59 9.18 7.83 -12.84
N VAL A 60 8.33 7.02 -12.21
CA VAL A 60 8.68 5.65 -11.84
C VAL A 60 8.85 4.80 -13.10
N PRO A 61 10.00 4.13 -13.30
CA PRO A 61 10.24 3.29 -14.48
C PRO A 61 9.22 2.16 -14.61
N ASP A 62 8.81 1.88 -15.85
CA ASP A 62 8.03 0.68 -16.16
C ASP A 62 8.96 -0.53 -16.33
N VAL A 63 8.94 -1.43 -15.35
CA VAL A 63 9.69 -2.70 -15.36
C VAL A 63 8.77 -3.92 -15.43
N GLY A 64 7.51 -3.72 -15.82
CA GLY A 64 6.51 -4.78 -16.01
C GLY A 64 5.64 -5.09 -14.78
N VAL A 65 4.45 -5.65 -15.04
CA VAL A 65 3.39 -5.84 -14.03
C VAL A 65 3.76 -6.77 -12.87
N LEU A 66 4.68 -7.71 -13.09
CA LEU A 66 5.11 -8.65 -12.05
C LEU A 66 6.04 -8.00 -11.01
N ALA A 67 6.67 -6.87 -11.35
CA ALA A 67 7.53 -6.12 -10.45
C ALA A 67 6.77 -5.08 -9.61
N LEU A 68 5.48 -4.82 -9.90
CA LEU A 68 4.67 -3.84 -9.16
C LEU A 68 4.68 -4.06 -7.63
N PRO A 69 4.61 -5.28 -7.09
CA PRO A 69 4.68 -5.48 -5.63
C PRO A 69 6.05 -5.11 -5.07
N ASP A 70 7.13 -5.42 -5.78
CA ASP A 70 8.48 -5.14 -5.31
C ASP A 70 8.81 -3.64 -5.41
N GLN A 71 8.38 -2.98 -6.50
CA GLN A 71 8.45 -1.52 -6.59
C GLN A 71 7.64 -0.84 -5.49
N LEU A 72 6.48 -1.40 -5.10
CA LEU A 72 5.69 -0.87 -4.00
C LEU A 72 6.44 -0.95 -2.68
N ALA A 73 7.08 -2.09 -2.40
CA ALA A 73 7.88 -2.26 -1.19
C ALA A 73 9.04 -1.26 -1.11
N VAL A 74 9.76 -1.07 -2.22
CA VAL A 74 10.86 -0.11 -2.32
C VAL A 74 10.37 1.32 -2.11
N LEU A 75 9.32 1.74 -2.80
CA LEU A 75 8.87 3.14 -2.74
C LEU A 75 8.17 3.48 -1.41
N ALA A 76 7.50 2.53 -0.76
CA ALA A 76 7.00 2.75 0.60
C ALA A 76 8.16 2.90 1.60
N PHE A 77 9.23 2.12 1.44
CA PHE A 77 10.44 2.26 2.25
C PHE A 77 11.14 3.60 1.98
N ASP A 78 11.34 3.98 0.72
CA ASP A 78 11.96 5.24 0.33
C ASP A 78 11.20 6.45 0.85
N ALA A 79 9.86 6.41 0.85
CA ALA A 79 9.01 7.43 1.43
C ALA A 79 9.19 7.52 2.95
N ALA A 80 9.26 6.40 3.66
CA ALA A 80 9.52 6.37 5.09
C ALA A 80 10.91 6.94 5.42
N GLU A 81 11.95 6.53 4.69
CA GLU A 81 13.32 7.04 4.84
C GLU A 81 13.44 8.54 4.49
N ALA A 82 12.61 9.01 3.55
CA ALA A 82 12.53 10.43 3.21
C ALA A 82 11.84 11.27 4.31
N GLY A 83 11.27 10.64 5.35
CA GLY A 83 10.56 11.32 6.43
C GLY A 83 9.09 11.60 6.12
N VAL A 84 8.50 10.94 5.12
CA VAL A 84 7.06 11.05 4.84
C VAL A 84 6.28 10.48 6.04
N PRO A 85 5.27 11.20 6.56
CA PRO A 85 4.52 10.71 7.71
C PRO A 85 3.89 9.34 7.46
N GLY A 86 4.11 8.39 8.37
CA GLY A 86 3.66 7.00 8.20
C GLY A 86 2.15 6.85 7.97
N GLY A 87 1.33 7.77 8.49
CA GLY A 87 -0.11 7.82 8.24
C GLY A 87 -0.47 8.12 6.77
N VAL A 88 0.35 8.92 6.07
CA VAL A 88 0.17 9.20 4.63
C VAL A 88 0.49 7.96 3.82
N VAL A 89 1.63 7.32 4.09
CA VAL A 89 2.04 6.06 3.43
C VAL A 89 0.99 4.97 3.67
N ALA A 90 0.53 4.82 4.91
CA ALA A 90 -0.52 3.85 5.26
C ALA A 90 -1.86 4.14 4.55
N GLY A 91 -2.20 5.41 4.35
CA GLY A 91 -3.38 5.84 3.59
C GLY A 91 -3.32 5.39 2.13
N ILE A 92 -2.22 5.68 1.44
CA ILE A 92 -2.00 5.27 0.04
C ILE A 92 -2.08 3.75 -0.10
N LEU A 93 -1.43 3.02 0.80
CA LEU A 93 -1.46 1.55 0.81
C LEU A 93 -2.86 0.99 1.08
N GLY A 94 -3.62 1.64 1.97
CA GLY A 94 -5.01 1.29 2.26
C GLY A 94 -5.93 1.48 1.05
N ASP A 95 -5.82 2.62 0.37
CA ASP A 95 -6.58 2.92 -0.83
C ASP A 95 -6.23 1.98 -1.99
N LEU A 96 -4.93 1.69 -2.15
CA LEU A 96 -4.48 0.72 -3.14
C LEU A 96 -5.03 -0.68 -2.82
N ALA A 97 -4.94 -1.14 -1.56
CA ALA A 97 -5.48 -2.44 -1.17
C ALA A 97 -6.97 -2.57 -1.46
N ALA A 98 -7.75 -1.50 -1.20
CA ALA A 98 -9.18 -1.45 -1.53
C ALA A 98 -9.41 -1.58 -3.05
N ARG A 99 -8.69 -0.82 -3.88
CA ARG A 99 -8.77 -0.87 -5.35
C ARG A 99 -8.34 -2.23 -5.92
N LEU A 100 -7.36 -2.87 -5.30
CA LEU A 100 -6.87 -4.18 -5.70
C LEU A 100 -7.73 -5.34 -5.17
N ALA A 101 -8.76 -5.04 -4.38
CA ALA A 101 -9.58 -6.01 -3.65
C ALA A 101 -8.74 -6.96 -2.77
N VAL A 102 -7.64 -6.47 -2.21
CA VAL A 102 -6.81 -7.18 -1.24
C VAL A 102 -7.40 -6.92 0.14
N ARG A 103 -8.18 -7.87 0.65
CA ARG A 103 -8.75 -7.77 2.00
C ARG A 103 -7.60 -7.65 3.03
N PRO A 104 -7.65 -6.70 3.99
CA PRO A 104 -6.79 -6.79 5.17
C PRO A 104 -7.03 -8.16 5.83
N ALA A 105 -6.00 -8.76 6.43
CA ALA A 105 -6.17 -10.03 7.13
C ALA A 105 -7.30 -9.85 8.14
N GLY A 106 -8.45 -10.48 7.86
CA GLY A 106 -9.66 -10.29 8.64
C GLY A 106 -9.44 -10.80 10.04
N ARG A 107 -9.85 -10.00 11.03
CA ARG A 107 -10.12 -10.43 12.41
C ARG A 107 -10.89 -11.75 12.33
N LEU A 108 -10.27 -12.84 12.75
CA LEU A 108 -10.96 -14.11 12.99
C LEU A 108 -12.19 -13.80 13.84
N ARG A 109 -13.39 -14.05 13.31
CA ARG A 109 -14.59 -14.12 14.14
C ARG A 109 -14.39 -15.31 15.08
N LEU A 110 -14.12 -15.04 16.34
CA LEU A 110 -14.37 -16.02 17.40
C LEU A 110 -15.87 -16.29 17.39
N SER A 111 -16.25 -17.52 17.07
CA SER A 111 -17.62 -18.00 17.16
C SER A 111 -18.02 -18.01 18.65
N PRO A 112 -19.20 -17.50 19.05
CA PRO A 112 -19.72 -17.72 20.39
C PRO A 112 -20.30 -19.13 20.45
N ALA A 113 -19.43 -20.13 20.45
CA ALA A 113 -19.76 -21.52 20.70
C ALA A 113 -18.69 -22.04 21.64
N ASP A 114 -18.84 -21.68 22.91
CA ASP A 114 -18.37 -22.41 24.09
C ASP A 114 -18.61 -21.50 25.30
N SER A 115 -19.84 -21.49 25.77
CA SER A 115 -20.15 -21.21 27.17
C SER A 115 -21.34 -22.08 27.53
N ALA A 116 -21.00 -23.14 28.26
CA ALA A 116 -21.89 -24.06 28.94
C ALA A 116 -22.77 -23.34 29.97
#